data_AF-A0A6B2LHR5-F1
#
_entry.id   AF-A0A6B2LHR5-F1
#
_cell.length_a   1.000
_cell.length_b   1.000
_cell.length_c   1.000
_cell.angle_alpha   90.00
_cell.angle_beta   90.00
_cell.angle_gamma   90.00
#
_symmetry.space_group_name_H-M   'P 1'
#
loop_
_entity.id
_entity.type
_entity.pdbx_description
1 polymer ?
#
loop_
_entity_poly.entity_id
_entity_poly.type
_entity_poly.pdbx_seq_one_letter_code
_entity_poly.pdbx_strand_id
1 'polypeptide(L)'
;MCTSDQCSTDLGCVHILQSCDDGNQCTTDSCHPTTGCGHSPADCDDSNACTEDSCDSTEGCVHKDISDSCLHPEDKCTIYSCDRTAGCTSVPVSCFQDHCTLDACNPSVGCSHGYVTCDDKDACTTDFCDPDNGCQTTPVICDDKNKCTNEYCDRTLGCVTSHVDCDDGNACTEDSCDPFDGCIYTQVLCNDNNKCTDDACSPS
;
A
#
# COMPACT_ATOMS: atom_id res chain seq x y z
N MET A 1 26.16 -49.14 39.19
CA MET A 1 25.01 -49.38 40.08
C MET A 1 25.49 -49.29 41.50
N CYS A 2 24.88 -48.40 42.29
CA CYS A 2 25.36 -48.07 43.62
C CYS A 2 24.76 -49.09 44.59
N THR A 3 25.62 -49.75 45.35
CA THR A 3 25.20 -50.71 46.37
C THR A 3 25.82 -50.33 47.69
N SER A 4 25.01 -50.33 48.75
CA SER A 4 25.53 -50.30 50.11
C SER A 4 25.61 -51.73 50.62
N ASP A 5 26.78 -52.09 51.14
CA ASP A 5 27.04 -53.45 51.62
C ASP A 5 26.72 -53.51 53.10
N GLN A 6 25.78 -54.36 53.48
CA GLN A 6 25.41 -54.60 54.88
C GLN A 6 25.63 -56.06 55.25
N CYS A 7 26.14 -56.29 56.46
CA CYS A 7 26.28 -57.64 57.00
C CYS A 7 24.96 -58.09 57.65
N SER A 8 24.32 -59.11 57.08
CA SER A 8 23.22 -59.84 57.70
C SER A 8 23.72 -61.10 58.38
N THR A 9 23.28 -61.36 59.61
CA THR A 9 23.65 -62.56 60.38
C THR A 9 23.12 -63.85 59.77
N ASP A 10 22.11 -63.77 58.89
CA ASP A 10 21.43 -64.94 58.31
C ASP A 10 21.76 -65.16 56.82
N LEU A 11 22.17 -64.11 56.10
CA LEU A 11 22.38 -64.12 54.64
C LEU A 11 23.80 -63.73 54.20
N GLY A 12 24.69 -63.34 55.12
CA GLY A 12 26.03 -62.87 54.78
C GLY A 12 26.06 -61.42 54.29
N CYS A 13 26.98 -61.10 53.37
CA CYS A 13 27.06 -59.75 52.78
C CYS A 13 25.88 -59.53 51.82
N VAL A 14 25.05 -58.54 52.12
CA VAL A 14 23.89 -58.16 51.31
C VAL A 14 24.21 -56.84 50.61
N HIS A 15 24.17 -56.87 49.27
CA HIS A 15 24.29 -55.69 48.42
C HIS A 15 22.91 -55.05 48.24
N ILE A 16 22.63 -53.99 48.99
CA ILE A 16 21.36 -53.26 48.88
C ILE A 16 21.52 -52.23 47.79
N LEU A 17 20.63 -52.26 46.78
CA LEU A 17 20.60 -51.25 45.73
C LEU A 17 20.34 -49.87 46.36
N GLN A 18 21.30 -48.97 46.24
CA GLN A 18 21.20 -47.60 46.71
C GLN A 18 20.74 -46.73 45.54
N SER A 19 19.57 -46.11 45.70
CA SER A 19 19.13 -45.07 44.78
C SER A 19 20.02 -43.84 44.97
N CYS A 20 20.47 -43.26 43.86
CA CYS A 20 21.11 -41.94 43.86
C CYS A 20 20.10 -40.82 43.60
N ASP A 21 18.80 -41.11 43.63
CA ASP A 21 17.75 -40.12 43.45
C ASP A 21 17.75 -39.13 44.62
N ASP A 22 18.06 -37.86 44.37
CA ASP A 22 18.03 -36.79 45.38
C ASP A 22 16.64 -36.12 45.52
N GLY A 23 15.67 -36.57 44.71
CA GLY A 23 14.32 -36.04 44.66
C GLY A 23 14.22 -34.65 44.01
N ASN A 24 15.30 -34.12 43.43
CA ASN A 24 15.31 -32.86 42.71
C ASN A 24 15.21 -33.11 41.21
N GLN A 25 14.08 -32.72 40.61
CA GLN A 25 13.86 -32.89 39.17
C GLN A 25 14.83 -32.06 38.30
N CYS A 26 15.59 -31.14 38.90
CA CYS A 26 16.62 -30.35 38.25
C CYS A 26 18.02 -30.95 38.31
N THR A 27 18.15 -32.21 38.69
CA THR A 27 19.43 -32.91 38.62
C THR A 27 19.30 -34.21 37.85
N THR A 28 20.38 -34.58 37.18
CA THR A 28 20.56 -35.92 36.61
C THR A 28 21.39 -36.73 37.58
N ASP A 29 20.75 -37.75 38.13
CA ASP A 29 21.37 -38.63 39.12
C ASP A 29 22.11 -39.76 38.45
N SER A 30 23.39 -39.86 38.75
CA SER A 30 24.25 -40.88 38.21
C SER A 30 25.01 -41.58 39.31
N CYS A 31 25.20 -42.88 39.14
CA CYS A 31 26.04 -43.67 40.03
C CYS A 31 27.37 -43.94 39.33
N HIS A 32 28.43 -43.31 39.82
CA HIS A 32 29.78 -43.55 39.33
C HIS A 32 30.53 -44.56 40.22
N PRO A 33 31.22 -45.59 39.66
CA PRO A 33 31.79 -46.69 40.43
C PRO A 33 32.84 -46.30 41.48
N THR A 34 33.53 -45.16 41.29
CA THR A 34 34.64 -44.73 42.17
C THR A 34 34.31 -43.51 43.03
N THR A 35 33.36 -42.68 42.60
CA THR A 35 33.01 -41.42 43.27
C THR A 35 31.65 -41.48 43.95
N GLY A 36 30.88 -42.57 43.76
CA GLY A 36 29.56 -42.74 44.36
C GLY A 36 28.47 -42.00 43.58
N CYS A 37 27.41 -41.60 44.28
CA CYS A 37 26.32 -40.83 43.70
C CYS A 37 26.78 -39.42 43.33
N GLY A 38 26.45 -39.00 42.10
CA GLY A 38 26.66 -37.66 41.60
C GLY A 38 25.37 -37.09 41.02
N HIS A 39 25.15 -35.81 41.29
CA HIS A 39 23.98 -35.05 40.86
C HIS A 39 24.51 -33.87 40.04
N SER A 40 24.26 -33.86 38.74
CA SER A 40 24.61 -32.75 37.87
C SER A 40 23.36 -31.95 37.52
N PRO A 41 23.41 -30.61 37.42
CA PRO A 41 22.28 -29.81 36.95
C PRO A 41 21.72 -30.38 35.64
N ALA A 42 20.39 -30.52 35.58
CA ALA A 42 19.70 -30.88 34.36
C ALA A 42 19.86 -29.76 33.33
N ASP A 43 20.09 -30.14 32.08
CA ASP A 43 20.05 -29.21 30.95
C ASP A 43 18.60 -29.06 30.50
N CYS A 44 18.05 -27.88 30.70
CA CYS A 44 16.68 -27.54 30.32
C CYS A 44 16.61 -26.69 29.05
N ASP A 45 17.71 -26.55 28.29
CA ASP A 45 17.70 -25.84 27.02
C ASP A 45 16.86 -26.61 25.98
N ASP A 46 15.71 -26.07 25.57
CA ASP A 46 14.87 -26.66 24.52
C ASP A 46 15.24 -26.22 23.10
N SER A 47 16.33 -25.46 22.98
CA SER A 47 16.85 -24.85 21.75
C SER A 47 15.86 -23.91 21.06
N ASN A 48 14.87 -23.40 21.79
CA ASN A 48 13.92 -22.43 21.29
C ASN A 48 14.25 -21.04 21.86
N ALA A 49 14.71 -20.14 20.99
CA ALA A 49 15.05 -18.77 21.36
C ALA A 49 13.83 -17.94 21.85
N CYS A 50 12.61 -18.47 21.73
CA CYS A 50 11.37 -17.86 22.17
C CYS A 50 10.89 -18.33 23.54
N THR A 51 11.68 -19.16 24.23
CA THR A 51 11.41 -19.63 25.58
C THR A 51 12.50 -19.16 26.53
N GLU A 52 12.09 -18.80 27.74
CA GLU A 52 12.99 -18.67 28.88
C GLU A 52 13.00 -20.00 29.62
N ASP A 53 14.12 -20.71 29.50
CA ASP A 53 14.30 -22.02 30.10
C ASP A 53 14.75 -21.90 31.55
N SER A 54 14.05 -22.61 32.41
CA SER A 54 14.33 -22.66 33.84
C SER A 54 14.07 -24.05 34.36
N CYS A 55 14.56 -24.33 35.57
CA CYS A 55 14.29 -25.59 36.21
C CYS A 55 13.65 -25.37 37.58
N ASP A 56 12.46 -25.93 37.76
CA ASP A 56 11.77 -26.00 39.03
C ASP A 56 12.09 -27.33 39.72
N SER A 57 12.54 -27.29 40.98
CA SER A 57 12.99 -28.49 41.70
C SER A 57 11.88 -29.54 41.89
N THR A 58 10.61 -29.13 41.73
CA THR A 58 9.42 -29.96 41.91
C THR A 58 8.74 -30.32 40.60
N GLU A 59 8.73 -29.44 39.61
CA GLU A 59 8.07 -29.65 38.31
C GLU A 59 9.04 -30.10 37.19
N GLY A 60 10.35 -29.94 37.38
CA GLY A 60 11.38 -30.24 36.39
C GLY A 60 11.65 -29.06 35.45
N CYS A 61 12.02 -29.34 34.21
CA CYS A 61 12.27 -28.30 33.21
C CYS A 61 10.99 -27.54 32.85
N VAL A 62 11.07 -26.22 32.89
CA VAL A 62 9.99 -25.29 32.57
C VAL A 62 10.47 -24.34 31.49
N HIS A 63 9.74 -24.29 30.37
CA HIS A 63 10.02 -23.45 29.22
C HIS A 63 8.93 -22.39 29.08
N LYS A 64 9.21 -21.17 29.53
CA LYS A 64 8.21 -20.10 29.54
C LYS A 64 8.24 -19.36 28.21
N ASP A 65 7.12 -19.34 27.49
CA ASP A 65 7.03 -18.54 26.26
C ASP A 65 7.24 -17.05 26.55
N ILE A 66 8.19 -16.46 25.82
CA ILE A 66 8.54 -15.04 25.86
C ILE A 66 8.32 -14.37 24.50
N SER A 67 7.54 -14.98 23.60
CA SER A 67 7.30 -14.47 22.25
C SER A 67 6.72 -13.05 22.26
N ASP A 68 5.87 -12.75 23.24
CA ASP A 68 5.27 -11.42 23.43
C ASP A 68 6.30 -10.33 23.75
N SER A 69 7.49 -10.68 24.27
CA SER A 69 8.56 -9.71 24.53
C SER A 69 9.17 -9.13 23.24
N CYS A 70 9.01 -9.82 22.11
CA CYS A 70 9.43 -9.32 20.80
C CYS A 70 8.45 -8.28 20.22
N LEU A 71 7.25 -8.13 20.79
CA LEU A 71 6.21 -7.29 20.22
C LEU A 71 6.43 -5.82 20.59
N HIS A 72 6.38 -4.96 19.58
CA HIS A 72 6.42 -3.50 19.73
C HIS A 72 5.11 -2.88 19.21
N PRO A 73 4.03 -2.90 20.02
CA PRO A 73 2.71 -2.42 19.59
C PRO A 73 2.66 -0.92 19.25
N GLU A 74 3.66 -0.15 19.68
CA GLU A 74 3.86 1.25 19.33
C GLU A 74 4.36 1.45 17.90
N ASP A 75 4.95 0.42 17.28
CA ASP A 75 5.41 0.42 15.89
C ASP A 75 4.43 -0.35 15.00
N LYS A 76 3.52 0.40 14.38
CA LYS A 76 2.55 -0.12 13.41
C LYS A 76 3.16 -0.41 12.04
N CYS A 77 4.44 -0.14 11.85
CA CYS A 77 5.13 -0.25 10.57
C CYS A 77 6.12 -1.41 10.50
N THR A 78 6.17 -2.22 11.54
CA THR A 78 7.01 -3.40 11.60
C THR A 78 6.20 -4.53 12.19
N ILE A 79 6.20 -5.68 11.53
CA ILE A 79 5.63 -6.91 12.07
C ILE A 79 6.77 -7.62 12.78
N TYR A 80 6.63 -7.76 14.10
CA TYR A 80 7.56 -8.51 14.93
C TYR A 80 7.04 -9.92 15.16
N SER A 81 7.95 -10.89 15.14
CA SER A 81 7.65 -12.29 15.41
C SER A 81 8.83 -12.94 16.11
N CYS A 82 8.57 -14.01 16.85
CA CYS A 82 9.64 -14.82 17.40
C CYS A 82 9.87 -16.06 16.53
N ASP A 83 11.11 -16.18 16.02
CA ASP A 83 11.60 -17.37 15.33
C ASP A 83 12.33 -18.26 16.33
N ARG A 84 12.05 -19.57 16.31
CA ARG A 84 12.57 -20.50 17.32
C ARG A 84 14.10 -20.62 17.31
N THR A 85 14.77 -20.27 16.22
CA THR A 85 16.22 -20.38 16.10
C THR A 85 16.89 -19.01 16.13
N ALA A 86 16.32 -18.02 15.44
CA ALA A 86 16.87 -16.67 15.34
C ALA A 86 16.43 -15.72 16.46
N GLY A 87 15.42 -16.09 17.25
CA GLY A 87 14.83 -15.23 18.28
C GLY A 87 13.92 -14.16 17.68
N CYS A 88 13.92 -12.96 18.25
CA CYS A 88 13.08 -11.87 17.74
C CYS A 88 13.49 -11.47 16.32
N THR A 89 12.55 -11.61 15.39
CA THR A 89 12.67 -11.21 13.99
C THR A 89 11.65 -10.15 13.65
N SER A 90 11.90 -9.40 12.60
CA SER A 90 10.98 -8.37 12.15
C SER A 90 10.99 -8.21 10.64
N VAL A 91 9.82 -7.86 10.10
CA VAL A 91 9.66 -7.48 8.70
C VAL A 91 8.94 -6.14 8.61
N PRO A 92 9.39 -5.23 7.72
CA PRO A 92 8.69 -3.96 7.55
C PRO A 92 7.30 -4.19 6.94
N VAL A 93 6.32 -3.44 7.41
CA VAL A 93 4.99 -3.37 6.81
C VAL A 93 5.13 -2.70 5.45
N SER A 94 4.74 -3.41 4.40
CA SER A 94 4.63 -2.84 3.05
C SER A 94 3.25 -2.21 2.89
N CYS A 95 3.19 -0.89 2.86
CA CYS A 95 1.97 -0.18 2.46
C CYS A 95 1.76 -0.28 0.94
N PHE A 96 0.56 -0.01 0.46
CA PHE A 96 0.17 -0.24 -0.93
C PHE A 96 0.70 0.86 -1.85
N GLN A 97 1.71 0.57 -2.66
CA GLN A 97 2.23 1.54 -3.61
C GLN A 97 1.81 1.16 -5.03
N ASP A 98 1.09 2.06 -5.69
CA ASP A 98 0.94 2.09 -7.13
C ASP A 98 1.46 3.45 -7.68
N HIS A 99 1.24 3.72 -8.97
CA HIS A 99 1.71 4.98 -9.55
C HIS A 99 0.93 6.23 -9.11
N CYS A 100 -0.15 6.05 -8.35
CA CYS A 100 -1.10 7.08 -7.94
C CYS A 100 -1.19 7.25 -6.43
N THR A 101 -0.69 6.28 -5.66
CA THR A 101 -0.61 6.36 -4.21
C THR A 101 0.83 6.62 -3.76
N LEU A 102 0.96 7.54 -2.81
CA LEU A 102 2.20 7.75 -2.07
C LEU A 102 2.00 7.20 -0.67
N ASP A 103 2.04 5.88 -0.59
CA ASP A 103 1.85 5.19 0.66
C ASP A 103 3.15 5.17 1.45
N ALA A 104 3.10 5.79 2.62
CA ALA A 104 4.17 5.78 3.59
C ALA A 104 3.65 5.18 4.90
N CYS A 105 4.53 4.46 5.59
CA CYS A 105 4.22 3.95 6.91
C CYS A 105 4.77 4.88 7.98
N ASN A 106 3.90 5.39 8.84
CA ASN A 106 4.27 6.13 10.04
C ASN A 106 4.21 5.19 11.26
N PRO A 107 5.29 4.98 12.03
CA PRO A 107 5.31 4.01 13.14
C PRO A 107 4.16 4.17 14.13
N SER A 108 3.74 5.40 14.45
CA SER A 108 2.68 5.63 15.44
C SER A 108 1.25 5.55 14.87
N VAL A 109 1.09 5.79 13.58
CA VAL A 109 -0.23 5.88 12.92
C VAL A 109 -0.55 4.63 12.11
N GLY A 110 0.43 4.05 11.44
CA GLY A 110 0.32 2.99 10.44
C GLY A 110 0.48 3.54 9.02
N CYS A 111 -0.02 2.78 8.04
CA CYS A 111 -0.03 3.22 6.64
C CYS A 111 -0.90 4.46 6.46
N SER A 112 -0.31 5.50 5.87
CA SER A 112 -1.00 6.69 5.40
C SER A 112 -0.95 6.75 3.89
N HIS A 113 -2.10 7.03 3.27
CA HIS A 113 -2.25 7.10 1.82
C HIS A 113 -2.15 8.56 1.37
N GLY A 114 -1.08 8.91 0.66
CA GLY A 114 -1.00 10.12 -0.14
C GLY A 114 -1.53 9.86 -1.55
N TYR A 115 -1.97 10.91 -2.24
CA TYR A 115 -2.37 10.83 -3.64
C TYR A 115 -1.43 11.66 -4.51
N VAL A 116 -1.03 11.09 -5.65
CA VAL A 116 -0.29 11.83 -6.68
C VAL A 116 -1.24 12.78 -7.40
N THR A 117 -0.89 14.07 -7.43
CA THR A 117 -1.60 15.06 -8.24
C THR A 117 -0.94 15.13 -9.61
N CYS A 118 -1.70 14.82 -10.66
CA CYS A 118 -1.21 14.80 -12.04
C CYS A 118 -1.41 16.10 -12.82
N ASP A 119 -1.81 17.18 -12.14
CA ASP A 119 -2.05 18.50 -12.73
C ASP A 119 -0.82 19.02 -13.50
N ASP A 120 -0.91 19.04 -14.83
CA ASP A 120 0.16 19.51 -15.72
C ASP A 120 0.08 21.03 -15.99
N LYS A 121 -0.95 21.68 -15.44
CA LYS A 121 -1.27 23.10 -15.56
C LYS A 121 -1.62 23.55 -16.99
N ASP A 122 -1.89 22.63 -17.89
CA ASP A 122 -2.43 22.92 -19.21
C ASP A 122 -3.97 22.83 -19.14
N ALA A 123 -4.66 23.96 -19.26
CA ALA A 123 -6.12 24.01 -19.28
C ALA A 123 -6.73 23.28 -20.50
N CYS A 124 -5.89 22.87 -21.46
CA CYS A 124 -6.26 22.10 -22.63
C CYS A 124 -6.11 20.59 -22.49
N THR A 125 -5.80 20.12 -21.28
CA THR A 125 -5.81 18.72 -20.93
C THR A 125 -6.71 18.48 -19.72
N THR A 126 -7.21 17.25 -19.63
CA THR A 126 -7.74 16.72 -18.38
C THR A 126 -6.74 15.70 -17.86
N ASP A 127 -6.34 15.88 -16.61
CA ASP A 127 -5.30 15.08 -15.99
C ASP A 127 -5.90 14.03 -15.07
N PHE A 128 -5.38 12.82 -15.16
CA PHE A 128 -5.78 11.73 -14.29
C PHE A 128 -4.58 10.85 -13.97
N CYS A 129 -4.70 10.09 -12.89
CA CYS A 129 -3.70 9.10 -12.54
C CYS A 129 -4.23 7.71 -12.83
N ASP A 130 -3.52 6.98 -13.68
CA ASP A 130 -3.76 5.57 -13.96
C ASP A 130 -2.89 4.71 -12.99
N PRO A 131 -3.48 3.78 -12.21
CA PRO A 131 -2.72 3.01 -11.22
C PRO A 131 -1.52 2.24 -11.79
N ASP A 132 -1.60 1.79 -13.05
CA ASP A 132 -0.58 0.95 -13.69
C ASP A 132 0.45 1.78 -14.46
N ASN A 133 0.05 2.93 -14.99
CA ASN A 133 0.87 3.73 -15.94
C ASN A 133 1.23 5.13 -15.41
N GLY A 134 0.66 5.54 -14.28
CA GLY A 134 0.86 6.85 -13.65
C GLY A 134 0.10 7.99 -14.29
N CYS A 135 0.65 9.19 -14.18
CA CYS A 135 -0.02 10.41 -14.66
C CYS A 135 -0.22 10.39 -16.18
N GLN A 136 -1.47 10.57 -16.58
CA GLN A 136 -1.91 10.65 -17.95
C GLN A 136 -2.76 11.90 -18.17
N THR A 137 -2.78 12.36 -19.42
CA THR A 137 -3.46 13.57 -19.85
C THR A 137 -4.32 13.27 -21.06
N THR A 138 -5.58 13.70 -21.10
CA THR A 138 -6.42 13.64 -22.29
C THR A 138 -6.69 15.03 -22.85
N PRO A 139 -6.50 15.27 -24.17
CA PRO A 139 -6.78 16.58 -24.76
C PRO A 139 -8.24 17.00 -24.58
N VAL A 140 -8.45 18.24 -24.18
CA VAL A 140 -9.76 18.90 -24.17
C VAL A 140 -10.12 19.29 -25.60
N ILE A 141 -11.32 18.90 -26.01
CA ILE A 141 -11.88 19.28 -27.31
C ILE A 141 -12.84 20.45 -27.07
N CYS A 142 -12.54 21.59 -27.69
CA CYS A 142 -13.27 22.84 -27.49
C CYS A 142 -14.42 23.08 -28.46
N ASP A 143 -14.65 22.16 -29.40
CA ASP A 143 -15.72 22.24 -30.39
C ASP A 143 -17.11 22.28 -29.73
N ASP A 144 -17.78 23.42 -29.83
CA ASP A 144 -19.14 23.64 -29.32
C ASP A 144 -20.23 23.28 -30.35
N LYS A 145 -19.81 22.78 -31.53
CA LYS A 145 -20.62 22.39 -32.69
C LYS A 145 -21.35 23.55 -33.38
N ASN A 146 -21.00 24.79 -33.06
CA ASN A 146 -21.57 25.97 -33.69
C ASN A 146 -20.66 26.43 -34.84
N LYS A 147 -21.16 26.33 -36.09
CA LYS A 147 -20.39 26.78 -37.27
C LYS A 147 -20.14 28.30 -37.32
N CYS A 148 -20.78 29.06 -36.44
CA CYS A 148 -20.64 30.51 -36.32
C CYS A 148 -19.58 30.92 -35.31
N THR A 149 -18.86 29.97 -34.76
CA THR A 149 -17.74 30.23 -33.87
C THR A 149 -16.49 29.52 -34.38
N ASN A 150 -15.34 30.09 -34.02
CA ASN A 150 -14.05 29.43 -34.11
C ASN A 150 -13.58 29.20 -32.69
N GLU A 151 -13.29 27.95 -32.38
CA GLU A 151 -12.81 27.51 -31.08
C GLU A 151 -11.35 27.11 -31.16
N TYR A 152 -10.60 27.48 -30.14
CA TYR A 152 -9.27 26.95 -29.91
C TYR A 152 -9.07 26.79 -28.43
N CYS A 153 -8.13 25.92 -28.08
CA CYS A 153 -7.76 25.76 -26.69
C CYS A 153 -6.53 26.60 -26.36
N ASP A 154 -6.69 27.53 -25.43
CA ASP A 154 -5.60 28.29 -24.83
C ASP A 154 -5.10 27.57 -23.57
N ARG A 155 -3.80 27.30 -23.47
CA ARG A 155 -3.22 26.50 -22.38
C ARG A 155 -3.43 27.09 -20.98
N THR A 156 -3.74 28.38 -20.88
CA THR A 156 -3.96 29.06 -19.60
C THR A 156 -5.44 29.32 -19.34
N LEU A 157 -6.19 29.72 -20.36
CA LEU A 157 -7.60 30.10 -20.24
C LEU A 157 -8.57 28.95 -20.49
N GLY A 158 -8.12 27.85 -21.10
CA GLY A 158 -8.95 26.74 -21.56
C GLY A 158 -9.59 27.03 -22.91
N CYS A 159 -10.79 26.50 -23.12
CA CYS A 159 -11.51 26.72 -24.37
C CYS A 159 -11.90 28.18 -24.57
N VAL A 160 -11.37 28.77 -25.64
CA VAL A 160 -11.69 30.13 -26.06
C VAL A 160 -12.49 30.05 -27.36
N THR A 161 -13.58 30.79 -27.40
CA THR A 161 -14.45 30.90 -28.59
C THR A 161 -14.42 32.32 -29.14
N SER A 162 -14.48 32.43 -30.46
CA SER A 162 -14.55 33.71 -31.18
C SER A 162 -15.61 33.61 -32.27
N HIS A 163 -16.25 34.72 -32.61
CA HIS A 163 -17.30 34.70 -33.63
C HIS A 163 -16.70 34.63 -35.04
N VAL A 164 -17.32 33.85 -35.92
CA VAL A 164 -17.04 33.87 -37.35
C VAL A 164 -17.65 35.14 -37.94
N ASP A 165 -16.84 35.92 -38.64
CA ASP A 165 -17.33 37.03 -39.45
C ASP A 165 -17.87 36.47 -40.77
N CYS A 166 -19.16 36.68 -41.01
CA CYS A 166 -19.85 36.21 -42.20
C CYS A 166 -20.08 37.34 -43.22
N ASP A 167 -19.47 38.51 -43.09
CA ASP A 167 -19.54 39.54 -44.13
C ASP A 167 -18.88 39.03 -45.43
N ASP A 168 -19.67 38.84 -46.50
CA ASP A 168 -19.15 38.45 -47.82
C ASP A 168 -18.67 39.64 -48.67
N GLY A 169 -18.77 40.86 -48.11
CA GLY A 169 -18.42 42.11 -48.75
C GLY A 169 -19.45 42.58 -49.79
N ASN A 170 -20.60 41.93 -49.89
CA ASN A 170 -21.66 42.28 -50.84
C ASN A 170 -22.78 43.08 -50.15
N ALA A 171 -22.88 44.37 -50.45
CA ALA A 171 -23.94 45.23 -49.92
C ALA A 171 -25.38 44.81 -50.33
N CYS A 172 -25.53 43.87 -51.27
CA CYS A 172 -26.80 43.33 -51.73
C CYS A 172 -27.22 42.04 -51.04
N THR A 173 -26.45 41.55 -50.08
CA THR A 173 -26.81 40.43 -49.22
C THR A 173 -27.04 40.92 -47.79
N GLU A 174 -28.00 40.28 -47.13
CA GLU A 174 -28.10 40.27 -45.69
C GLU A 174 -27.37 39.02 -45.20
N ASP A 175 -26.23 39.27 -44.56
CA ASP A 175 -25.34 38.23 -44.10
C ASP A 175 -25.70 37.85 -42.67
N SER A 176 -25.89 36.56 -42.45
CA SER A 176 -26.23 36.01 -41.15
C SER A 176 -25.45 34.72 -40.95
N CYS A 177 -25.36 34.28 -39.69
CA CYS A 177 -24.76 33.00 -39.41
C CYS A 177 -25.77 32.09 -38.71
N ASP A 178 -26.01 30.93 -39.32
CA ASP A 178 -26.79 29.87 -38.71
C ASP A 178 -25.87 28.87 -37.99
N PRO A 179 -26.13 28.52 -36.73
CA PRO A 179 -25.25 27.64 -35.96
C PRO A 179 -24.99 26.26 -36.57
N PHE A 180 -25.88 25.76 -37.44
CA PHE A 180 -25.78 24.45 -38.07
C PHE A 180 -25.31 24.52 -39.51
N ASP A 181 -25.71 25.55 -40.26
CA ASP A 181 -25.41 25.70 -41.68
C ASP A 181 -24.19 26.58 -41.96
N GLY A 182 -23.80 27.46 -41.02
CA GLY A 182 -22.69 28.40 -41.15
C GLY A 182 -23.15 29.74 -41.72
N CYS A 183 -22.26 30.44 -42.43
CA CYS A 183 -22.61 31.71 -43.06
C CYS A 183 -23.70 31.54 -44.14
N ILE A 184 -24.78 32.31 -44.00
CA ILE A 184 -25.91 32.37 -44.92
C ILE A 184 -25.99 33.79 -45.48
N TYR A 185 -25.99 33.90 -46.80
CA TYR A 185 -26.04 35.16 -47.55
C TYR A 185 -27.40 35.28 -48.25
N THR A 186 -28.31 36.08 -47.69
CA THR A 186 -29.66 36.22 -48.23
C THR A 186 -29.75 37.45 -49.13
N GLN A 187 -30.14 37.27 -50.39
CA GLN A 187 -30.26 38.39 -51.32
C GLN A 187 -31.32 39.40 -50.86
N VAL A 188 -30.96 40.68 -50.80
CA VAL A 188 -31.87 41.77 -50.50
C VAL A 188 -32.80 41.99 -51.70
N LEU A 189 -34.10 41.82 -51.49
CA LEU A 189 -35.12 42.10 -52.51
C LEU A 189 -35.35 43.60 -52.61
N CYS A 190 -34.67 44.25 -53.55
CA CYS A 190 -34.91 45.66 -53.88
C CYS A 190 -36.14 45.76 -54.81
N ASN A 191 -37.35 45.86 -54.27
CA ASN A 191 -38.56 46.11 -55.06
C ASN A 191 -39.03 47.56 -54.88
N ASP A 192 -38.82 48.39 -55.89
CA ASP A 192 -39.24 49.80 -55.88
C ASP A 192 -40.73 49.99 -56.25
N ASN A 193 -41.44 48.89 -56.51
CA ASN A 193 -42.83 48.80 -56.98
C ASN A 193 -43.09 49.57 -58.30
N ASN A 194 -42.05 49.89 -59.05
CA ASN A 194 -42.13 50.57 -60.32
C ASN A 194 -42.04 49.57 -61.47
N LYS A 195 -43.14 49.45 -62.22
CA LYS A 195 -43.27 48.51 -63.35
C LYS A 195 -42.38 48.82 -64.56
N CYS A 196 -41.65 49.94 -64.54
CA CYS A 196 -40.82 50.41 -65.64
C CYS A 196 -39.31 50.23 -65.37
N THR A 197 -38.93 49.69 -64.22
CA THR A 197 -37.54 49.48 -63.79
C THR A 197 -37.29 48.01 -63.50
N ASP A 198 -36.08 47.55 -63.81
CA ASP A 198 -35.61 46.24 -63.35
C ASP A 198 -35.02 46.44 -61.95
N ASP A 199 -35.70 45.85 -60.98
CA ASP A 199 -35.35 45.78 -59.58
C ASP A 199 -34.05 44.98 -59.38
N ALA A 200 -32.93 45.69 -59.27
CA ALA A 200 -31.61 45.09 -59.08
C ALA A 200 -30.81 45.86 -58.03
N CYS A 201 -30.19 45.12 -57.12
CA CYS A 201 -29.19 45.66 -56.22
C CYS A 201 -27.81 45.63 -56.90
N SER A 202 -27.06 46.74 -56.79
CA SER A 202 -25.69 46.83 -57.31
C SER A 202 -24.70 46.66 -56.16
N PRO A 203 -23.88 45.59 -56.13
CA PRO A 203 -22.76 45.51 -55.20
C PRO A 203 -21.79 46.62 -55.57
N SER A 204 -21.51 47.55 -54.65
CA SER A 204 -20.50 48.60 -54.86
C SER A 204 -19.23 48.26 -54.12
#